data_AF-A0A2W2C0G8-F1
#
_entry.id   AF-A0A2W2C0G8-F1
#
_cell.length_a   1.000
_cell.length_b   1.000
_cell.length_c   1.000
_cell.angle_alpha   90.00
_cell.angle_beta   90.00
_cell.angle_gamma   90.00
#
_symmetry.space_group_name_H-M   'P 1'
#
loop_
_entity.id
_entity.type
_entity.pdbx_description
1 polymer ?
#
loop_
_entity_poly.entity_id
_entity_poly.type
_entity_poly.pdbx_seq_one_letter_code
_entity_poly.pdbx_strand_id
1 'polypeptide(L)'
;MTADALRARLRTDLGAAMKTRHRDAVTALRTALAAIDNAEAVPTAAPPPDATSEHIGGAHAGLGAAEAARRELSLEDVRALLREQQRERRAEALRYDSLGRSDAADRLRREAETLDPYLEL
;
A
#
# COMPACT_ATOMS: atom_id res chain seq x y z
N MET A 1 12.63 3.82 14.79
CA MET A 1 12.63 3.29 13.41
C MET A 1 12.29 4.43 12.46
N THR A 2 12.80 4.47 11.22
CA THR A 2 12.40 5.47 10.19
C THR A 2 11.41 4.85 9.20
N ALA A 3 10.76 5.67 8.36
CA ALA A 3 9.87 5.18 7.29
C ALA A 3 10.60 4.23 6.34
N ASP A 4 11.82 4.59 5.92
CA ASP A 4 12.66 3.76 5.06
C ASP A 4 13.05 2.44 5.73
N ALA A 5 13.42 2.46 7.02
CA ALA A 5 13.73 1.25 7.77
C ALA A 5 12.52 0.30 7.90
N LEU A 6 11.31 0.83 8.13
CA LEU A 6 10.09 0.05 8.15
C LEU A 6 9.79 -0.58 6.77
N ARG A 7 9.96 0.21 5.71
CA ARG A 7 9.78 -0.23 4.33
C ARG A 7 10.79 -1.31 3.93
N ALA A 8 12.05 -1.16 4.34
CA ALA A 8 13.08 -2.19 4.15
C ALA A 8 12.70 -3.48 4.87
N ARG A 9 12.20 -3.38 6.12
CA ARG A 9 11.73 -4.54 6.88
C ARG A 9 10.57 -5.26 6.19
N LEU A 10 9.55 -4.54 5.71
CA LEU A 10 8.46 -5.11 4.91
C LEU A 10 8.96 -5.88 3.68
N ARG A 11 9.97 -5.35 2.96
CA ARG A 11 10.58 -6.02 1.80
C ARG A 11 11.35 -7.29 2.19
N THR A 12 12.10 -7.25 3.29
CA THR A 12 12.79 -8.43 3.83
C THR A 12 11.80 -9.53 4.20
N ASP A 13 10.74 -9.18 4.93
CA ASP A 13 9.74 -10.14 5.40
C ASP A 13 8.90 -10.69 4.24
N LEU A 14 8.66 -9.90 3.18
CA LEU A 14 8.06 -10.38 1.94
C LEU A 14 8.94 -11.45 1.28
N GLY A 15 10.25 -11.23 1.20
CA GLY A 15 11.19 -12.22 0.66
C GLY A 15 11.18 -13.53 1.45
N ALA A 16 11.13 -13.44 2.78
CA ALA A 16 11.02 -14.60 3.66
C ALA A 16 9.69 -15.35 3.45
N ALA A 17 8.56 -14.63 3.40
CA ALA A 17 7.22 -15.21 3.17
C ALA A 17 7.11 -15.90 1.81
N MET A 18 7.73 -15.35 0.77
CA MET A 18 7.80 -15.99 -0.55
C MET A 18 8.57 -17.31 -0.49
N LYS A 19 9.71 -17.34 0.22
CA LYS A 19 10.54 -18.54 0.37
C LYS A 19 9.82 -19.67 1.10
N THR A 20 9.06 -19.34 2.14
CA THR A 20 8.28 -20.32 2.93
C THR A 20 6.87 -20.56 2.38
N ARG A 21 6.51 -19.91 1.25
CA ARG A 21 5.21 -20.04 0.58
C ARG A 21 4.01 -19.64 1.46
N HIS A 22 4.20 -18.69 2.38
CA HIS A 22 3.11 -18.10 3.16
C HIS A 22 2.28 -17.15 2.29
N ARG A 23 1.31 -17.69 1.56
CA ARG A 23 0.53 -16.96 0.54
C ARG A 23 -0.18 -15.72 1.10
N ASP A 24 -0.82 -15.84 2.26
CA ASP A 24 -1.56 -14.74 2.90
C ASP A 24 -0.60 -13.59 3.24
N ALA A 25 0.57 -13.90 3.81
CA ALA A 25 1.58 -12.89 4.12
C ALA A 25 2.16 -12.24 2.85
N VAL A 26 2.41 -13.01 1.80
CA VAL A 26 2.87 -12.48 0.50
C VAL A 26 1.86 -11.49 -0.08
N THR A 27 0.58 -11.83 -0.05
CA THR A 27 -0.50 -10.95 -0.54
C THR A 27 -0.53 -9.66 0.27
N ALA A 28 -0.62 -9.77 1.60
CA ALA A 28 -0.70 -8.61 2.49
C ALA A 28 0.50 -7.65 2.31
N LEU A 29 1.72 -8.19 2.33
CA LEU A 29 2.95 -7.40 2.25
C LEU A 29 3.17 -6.75 0.89
N ARG A 30 2.80 -7.42 -0.22
CA ARG A 30 2.87 -6.82 -1.56
C ARG A 30 1.89 -5.67 -1.72
N THR A 31 0.64 -5.87 -1.30
CA THR A 31 -0.37 -4.82 -1.38
C THR A 31 -0.01 -3.63 -0.50
N ALA A 32 0.51 -3.88 0.71
CA ALA A 32 1.02 -2.82 1.59
C ALA A 32 2.16 -2.02 0.93
N LEU A 33 3.18 -2.68 0.38
CA LEU A 33 4.28 -2.00 -0.31
C LEU A 33 3.79 -1.18 -1.51
N ALA A 34 2.86 -1.74 -2.31
CA ALA A 34 2.26 -1.03 -3.43
C ALA A 34 1.46 0.22 -2.98
N ALA A 35 0.74 0.14 -1.86
CA ALA A 35 0.03 1.30 -1.31
C ALA A 35 0.99 2.43 -0.89
N ILE A 36 2.13 2.08 -0.28
CA ILE A 36 3.16 3.06 0.09
C ILE A 36 3.81 3.66 -1.18
N ASP A 37 4.16 2.83 -2.17
CA ASP A 37 4.69 3.28 -3.46
C ASP A 37 3.73 4.23 -4.17
N ASN A 38 2.43 3.92 -4.16
CA ASN A 38 1.39 4.78 -4.72
C ASN A 38 1.29 6.12 -3.97
N ALA A 39 1.32 6.09 -2.63
CA ALA A 39 1.23 7.30 -1.81
C ALA A 39 2.44 8.24 -1.97
N GLU A 40 3.64 7.71 -2.24
CA GLU A 40 4.82 8.50 -2.59
C GLU A 40 4.75 9.08 -4.01
N ALA A 41 4.02 8.42 -4.92
CA ALA A 41 3.90 8.81 -6.32
C ALA A 41 2.85 9.90 -6.60
N VAL A 42 1.91 10.18 -5.67
CA VAL A 42 0.91 11.25 -5.85
C VAL A 42 1.55 12.62 -5.61
N PRO A 43 1.66 13.49 -6.63
CA PRO A 43 2.12 14.86 -6.44
C PRO A 43 1.10 15.66 -5.62
N THR A 44 1.54 16.55 -4.74
CA THR A 44 0.64 17.55 -4.14
C THR A 44 0.22 18.53 -5.24
N ALA A 45 -0.92 18.27 -5.88
CA ALA A 45 -1.57 19.29 -6.67
C ALA A 45 -1.94 20.44 -5.71
N ALA A 46 -1.27 21.59 -5.86
CA ALA A 46 -1.85 22.86 -5.44
C ALA A 46 -3.28 22.95 -6.04
N PRO A 47 -4.24 23.60 -5.36
CA PRO A 47 -5.62 23.62 -5.83
C PRO A 47 -5.68 24.12 -7.28
N PRO A 48 -6.50 23.51 -8.16
CA PRO A 48 -6.48 23.87 -9.57
C PRO A 48 -6.98 25.30 -9.76
N PRO A 49 -6.25 26.18 -10.47
CA PRO A 49 -6.91 27.27 -11.16
C PRO A 49 -7.72 26.65 -12.31
N ASP A 50 -9.01 26.92 -12.28
CA ASP A 50 -10.03 26.80 -13.32
C ASP A 50 -9.73 25.88 -14.52
N ALA A 51 -10.57 24.86 -14.63
CA ALA A 51 -10.74 24.05 -15.82
C ALA A 51 -11.12 24.91 -17.04
N THR A 52 -10.20 25.08 -17.99
CA THR A 52 -10.54 25.27 -19.40
C THR A 52 -9.51 24.63 -20.33
N SER A 53 -10.04 23.80 -21.24
CA SER A 53 -9.55 23.51 -22.60
C SER A 53 -8.51 22.40 -22.85
N GLU A 54 -9.07 21.27 -23.32
CA GLU A 54 -8.74 20.57 -24.57
C GLU A 54 -7.42 20.90 -25.30
N HIS A 55 -6.49 19.94 -25.36
CA HIS A 55 -5.90 19.46 -26.63
C HIS A 55 -5.04 18.20 -26.43
N ILE A 56 -5.38 17.13 -27.15
CA ILE A 56 -4.50 15.98 -27.38
C ILE A 56 -3.45 16.42 -28.40
N GLY A 57 -2.18 16.38 -28.01
CA GLY A 57 -1.03 16.62 -28.89
C GLY A 57 0.11 15.68 -28.53
N GLY A 58 0.40 14.71 -29.40
CA GLY A 58 1.52 13.79 -29.24
C GLY A 58 2.86 14.42 -29.60
N ALA A 59 3.94 13.94 -28.98
CA ALA A 59 5.22 13.60 -29.63
C ALA A 59 6.29 13.26 -28.58
N HIS A 60 6.83 12.05 -28.73
CA HIS A 60 8.24 11.64 -28.63
C HIS A 60 9.23 12.21 -27.59
N ALA A 61 9.94 11.23 -27.04
CA ALA A 61 11.37 11.23 -26.68
C ALA A 61 11.75 11.67 -25.26
N GLY A 62 12.51 10.80 -24.59
CA GLY A 62 13.45 11.20 -23.55
C GLY A 62 13.00 10.90 -22.13
N LEU A 63 13.25 9.67 -21.71
CA LEU A 63 13.60 9.26 -20.36
C LEU A 63 14.19 10.43 -19.51
N GLY A 64 13.61 10.70 -18.34
CA GLY A 64 14.32 11.38 -17.25
C GLY A 64 13.72 12.66 -16.65
N ALA A 65 12.47 13.06 -16.96
CA ALA A 65 11.92 14.33 -16.46
C ALA A 65 10.48 14.27 -15.94
N ALA A 66 10.05 13.11 -15.44
CA ALA A 66 8.88 13.03 -14.55
C ALA A 66 9.30 12.44 -13.20
N GLU A 67 10.44 12.92 -12.69
CA GLU A 67 10.72 12.89 -11.25
C GLU A 67 9.79 13.94 -10.61
N ALA A 68 8.48 13.71 -10.70
CA ALA A 68 7.51 14.40 -9.87
C ALA A 68 8.02 14.24 -8.44
N ALA A 69 8.27 15.34 -7.75
CA ALA A 69 8.86 15.35 -6.41
C ALA A 69 8.11 14.32 -5.54
N ARG A 70 8.72 13.15 -5.33
CA ARG A 70 8.10 12.06 -4.58
C ARG A 70 7.83 12.61 -3.19
N ARG A 71 6.61 12.41 -2.69
CA ARG A 71 6.29 12.80 -1.32
C ARG A 71 7.11 11.90 -0.39
N GLU A 72 7.98 12.49 0.42
CA GLU A 72 8.60 11.76 1.52
C GLU A 72 7.53 11.44 2.57
N LEU A 73 7.20 10.16 2.73
CA LEU A 73 6.28 9.73 3.77
C LEU A 73 6.98 9.67 5.11
N SER A 74 6.37 10.27 6.12
CA SER A 74 6.82 10.08 7.50
C SER A 74 6.54 8.64 7.96
N LEU A 75 7.18 8.24 9.04
CA LEU A 75 6.90 6.94 9.67
C LEU A 75 5.41 6.82 10.07
N GLU A 76 4.82 7.91 10.55
CA GLU A 76 3.40 7.98 10.92
C GLU A 76 2.51 7.76 9.69
N ASP A 77 2.84 8.40 8.56
CA ASP A 77 2.09 8.22 7.30
C ASP A 77 2.12 6.76 6.83
N VAL A 78 3.30 6.12 6.85
CA VAL A 78 3.42 4.70 6.50
C VAL A 78 2.59 3.84 7.44
N ARG A 79 2.64 4.08 8.76
CA ARG A 79 1.81 3.34 9.72
C ARG A 79 0.32 3.59 9.53
N ALA A 80 -0.09 4.81 9.18
CA ALA A 80 -1.48 5.13 8.90
C ALA A 80 -2.01 4.31 7.70
N LEU A 81 -1.23 4.23 6.62
CA LEU A 81 -1.55 3.39 5.46
C LEU A 81 -1.66 1.91 5.85
N LEU A 82 -0.72 1.39 6.66
CA LEU A 82 -0.79 0.00 7.13
C LEU A 82 -2.02 -0.26 8.02
N ARG A 83 -2.39 0.69 8.89
CA ARG A 83 -3.61 0.61 9.73
C ARG A 83 -4.87 0.61 8.88
N GLU A 84 -4.92 1.44 7.84
CA GLU A 84 -6.04 1.45 6.89
C GLU A 84 -6.17 0.09 6.19
N GLN A 85 -5.08 -0.42 5.64
CA GLN A 85 -5.03 -1.73 4.98
C GLN A 85 -5.44 -2.90 5.90
N GLN A 86 -5.07 -2.84 7.18
CA GLN A 86 -5.49 -3.80 8.21
C GLN A 86 -7.00 -3.68 8.50
N ARG A 87 -7.51 -2.45 8.68
CA ARG A 87 -8.93 -2.18 8.95
C ARG A 87 -9.82 -2.62 7.80
N GLU A 88 -9.44 -2.32 6.56
CA GLU A 88 -10.17 -2.73 5.36
C GLU A 88 -10.33 -4.25 5.28
N ARG A 89 -9.23 -5.00 5.50
CA ARG A 89 -9.26 -6.47 5.52
C ARG A 89 -10.15 -7.02 6.62
N ARG A 90 -10.09 -6.46 7.83
CA ARG A 90 -10.96 -6.86 8.94
C ARG A 90 -12.43 -6.56 8.63
N ALA A 91 -12.73 -5.40 8.04
CA ALA A 91 -14.10 -5.04 7.65
C ALA A 91 -14.63 -5.98 6.55
N GLU A 92 -13.82 -6.30 5.54
CA GLU A 92 -14.19 -7.25 4.50
C GLU A 92 -14.35 -8.68 5.03
N ALA A 93 -13.52 -9.08 6.00
CA ALA A 93 -13.69 -10.37 6.67
C ALA A 93 -15.06 -10.47 7.37
N LEU A 94 -15.48 -9.43 8.09
CA LEU A 94 -16.81 -9.36 8.71
C LEU A 94 -17.92 -9.43 7.65
N ARG A 95 -17.76 -8.75 6.51
CA ARG A 95 -18.70 -8.85 5.39
C ARG A 95 -18.80 -10.28 4.87
N TYR A 96 -17.68 -10.95 4.60
CA TYR A 96 -17.72 -12.33 4.11
C TYR A 96 -18.31 -13.31 5.11
N ASP A 97 -18.06 -13.12 6.40
CA ASP A 97 -18.66 -13.96 7.45
C ASP A 97 -20.18 -13.81 7.49
N SER A 98 -20.69 -12.57 7.35
CA SER A 98 -22.14 -12.31 7.25
C SER A 98 -22.80 -12.97 6.03
N LEU A 99 -22.01 -13.31 5.01
CA LEU A 99 -22.44 -14.01 3.79
C LEU A 99 -22.18 -15.52 3.83
N GLY A 100 -21.77 -16.06 4.99
CA GLY A 100 -21.46 -17.49 5.18
C GLY A 100 -20.18 -17.96 4.49
N ARG A 101 -19.28 -17.05 4.11
CA ARG A 101 -18.02 -17.36 3.42
C ARG A 101 -16.83 -17.35 4.39
N SER A 102 -16.89 -18.20 5.41
CA SER A 102 -15.93 -18.18 6.53
C SER A 102 -14.47 -18.42 6.10
N ASP A 103 -14.21 -19.28 5.11
CA ASP A 103 -12.84 -19.48 4.61
C ASP A 103 -12.21 -18.21 4.02
N ALA A 104 -13.01 -17.39 3.33
CA ALA A 104 -12.57 -16.12 2.77
C ALA A 104 -12.36 -15.08 3.87
N ALA A 105 -13.24 -15.07 4.89
CA ALA A 105 -13.10 -14.22 6.07
C ALA A 105 -11.83 -14.56 6.85
N ASP A 106 -11.55 -15.83 7.09
CA ASP A 106 -10.36 -16.28 7.82
C ASP A 106 -9.07 -15.97 7.07
N ARG A 107 -9.07 -16.08 5.74
CA ARG A 107 -7.94 -15.62 4.93
C ARG A 107 -7.65 -14.13 5.14
N LEU A 108 -8.67 -13.28 5.07
CA LEU A 108 -8.51 -11.84 5.27
C LEU A 108 -8.09 -11.48 6.70
N ARG A 109 -8.55 -12.23 7.71
CA ARG A 109 -8.08 -12.07 9.10
C ARG A 109 -6.58 -12.35 9.21
N ARG A 110 -6.10 -13.47 8.64
CA ARG A 110 -4.66 -13.80 8.59
C ARG A 110 -3.83 -12.77 7.82
N GLU A 111 -4.37 -12.24 6.73
CA GLU A 111 -3.73 -11.14 6.00
C GLU A 111 -3.65 -9.87 6.85
N ALA A 112 -4.68 -9.53 7.62
CA ALA A 112 -4.68 -8.38 8.51
C ALA A 112 -3.69 -8.55 9.68
N GLU A 113 -3.67 -9.74 10.31
CA GLU A 113 -2.75 -10.11 11.39
C GLU A 113 -1.28 -10.05 10.94
N THR A 114 -0.99 -10.35 9.67
CA THR A 114 0.35 -10.18 9.11
C THR A 114 0.87 -8.75 9.27
N LEU A 115 -0.02 -7.75 9.30
CA LEU A 115 0.37 -6.34 9.41
C LEU A 115 0.61 -5.89 10.86
N ASP A 116 0.12 -6.63 11.86
CA ASP A 116 0.16 -6.22 13.28
C ASP A 116 1.57 -5.85 13.77
N PRO A 117 2.63 -6.64 13.51
CA PRO A 117 3.96 -6.34 14.02
C PRO A 117 4.51 -4.99 13.55
N TYR A 118 4.10 -4.51 12.37
CA TYR A 118 4.59 -3.25 11.81
C TYR A 118 3.91 -2.01 12.41
N LEU A 119 2.80 -2.20 13.12
CA LEU A 119 2.03 -1.14 13.75
C LEU A 119 2.48 -0.82 15.18
N GLU A 120 3.20 -1.77 15.79
CA GLU A 120 3.68 -1.72 17.19
C GLU A 120 5.17 -1.38 17.33
N LEU A 121 5.96 -1.60 16.27
CA LEU A 121 7.33 -1.07 16.14
C LEU A 121 7.34 0.45 16.18
#